data_AF-A0A819WWF7-F1
#
_entry.id   AF-A0A819WWF7-F1
#
_cell.length_a   1.000
_cell.length_b   1.000
_cell.length_c   1.000
_cell.angle_alpha   90.00
_cell.angle_beta   90.00
_cell.angle_gamma   90.00
#
_symmetry.space_group_name_H-M   'P 1'
#
loop_
_entity.id
_entity.type
_entity.pdbx_description
1 polymer ?
#
loop_
_entity_poly.entity_id
_entity_poly.type
_entity_poly.pdbx_seq_one_letter_code
_entity_poly.pdbx_strand_id
1 'polypeptide(L)'
;MLTQQYRNSSKSDENMRISTSSHSLTKFPQFGITVAEGNGKGHELNQLSQPRGMFIDNDKSIYIADYENHRIVKWKLNSNIGEIIAGGNGKGKQNNQLNQPVDLIFDKETNSFIISDNG
;
A
#
# COMPACT_ATOMS: atom_id res chain seq x y z
N MET A 1 46.11 13.25 33.56
CA MET A 1 44.95 13.79 32.84
C MET A 1 44.78 12.99 31.56
N LEU A 2 43.85 12.06 31.55
CA LEU A 2 43.49 11.24 30.39
C LEU A 2 42.07 11.62 29.99
N THR A 3 41.90 12.08 28.76
CA THR A 3 40.60 12.25 28.12
C THR A 3 40.22 10.94 27.44
N GLN A 4 39.12 10.34 27.89
CA GLN A 4 38.37 9.37 27.10
C GLN A 4 36.93 9.87 26.98
N GLN A 5 36.49 10.10 25.75
CA GLN A 5 35.07 10.29 25.42
C GLN A 5 34.44 8.94 25.08
N TYR A 6 33.28 8.63 25.68
CA TYR A 6 32.41 7.51 25.29
C TYR A 6 30.91 7.90 25.45
N ARG A 7 30.25 8.12 24.29
CA ARG A 7 28.87 7.79 23.85
C ARG A 7 27.67 7.74 24.85
N ASN A 8 26.51 8.35 24.50
CA ASN A 8 25.37 7.73 23.76
C ASN A 8 24.00 8.46 23.90
N SER A 9 23.31 8.52 22.75
CA SER A 9 21.86 8.36 22.52
C SER A 9 20.85 9.52 22.68
N SER A 10 20.02 9.59 21.64
CA SER A 10 18.86 10.43 21.37
C SER A 10 17.80 10.46 22.46
N LYS A 11 17.39 11.65 22.87
CA LYS A 11 16.11 11.92 23.54
C LYS A 11 15.52 13.22 23.01
N SER A 12 14.58 13.11 22.09
CA SER A 12 13.51 14.10 21.94
C SER A 12 12.19 13.41 22.29
N ASP A 13 12.13 12.87 23.51
CA ASP A 13 10.91 12.40 24.18
C ASP A 13 10.10 13.62 24.68
N GLU A 14 9.62 14.47 23.78
CA GLU A 14 8.60 15.47 24.13
C GLU A 14 7.20 14.88 23.92
N ASN A 15 6.89 13.83 24.69
CA ASN A 15 5.54 13.35 24.87
C ASN A 15 4.77 14.33 25.76
N MET A 16 4.10 15.31 25.15
CA MET A 16 3.17 16.21 25.82
C MET A 16 2.08 15.42 26.55
N ARG A 17 2.01 15.58 27.87
CA ARG A 17 0.98 15.03 28.76
C ARG A 17 -0.28 15.90 28.69
N ILE A 18 -1.43 15.28 28.40
CA ILE A 18 -2.74 15.85 28.75
C ILE A 18 -3.49 14.78 29.52
N SER A 19 -3.68 15.02 30.82
CA SER A 19 -4.57 14.26 31.69
C SER A 19 -5.93 14.93 31.67
N THR A 20 -6.96 14.23 31.21
CA THR A 20 -8.34 14.52 31.61
C THR A 20 -8.98 13.21 32.05
N SER A 21 -9.65 13.27 33.20
CA SER A 21 -10.22 12.14 33.90
C SER A 21 -11.31 11.45 33.09
N SER A 22 -11.23 10.12 33.04
CA SER A 22 -12.18 9.13 32.48
C SER A 22 -12.25 9.05 30.95
N HIS A 23 -12.02 7.84 30.43
CA HIS A 23 -11.94 7.39 29.02
C HIS A 23 -10.53 7.34 28.44
N SER A 24 -9.83 6.23 28.75
CA SER A 24 -8.56 5.84 28.14
C SER A 24 -8.77 5.56 26.64
N LEU A 25 -8.59 6.59 25.80
CA LEU A 25 -8.45 6.41 24.36
C LEU A 25 -7.01 5.97 24.08
N THR A 26 -6.84 4.69 23.80
CA THR A 26 -5.60 4.11 23.29
C THR A 26 -5.18 4.90 22.05
N LYS A 27 -4.06 5.61 22.16
CA LYS A 27 -3.54 6.58 21.18
C LYS A 27 -3.01 5.81 19.96
N PHE A 28 -3.76 5.79 18.86
CA PHE A 28 -3.23 5.30 17.59
C PHE A 28 -2.10 6.24 17.13
N PRO A 29 -0.92 5.74 16.72
CA PRO A 29 0.04 6.59 16.04
C PRO A 29 -0.58 7.10 14.73
N GLN A 30 -0.81 8.41 14.66
CA GLN A 30 -1.47 9.11 13.55
C GLN A 30 -0.46 9.41 12.43
N PHE A 31 0.12 8.38 11.80
CA PHE A 31 0.87 8.57 10.56
C PHE A 31 0.43 7.54 9.51
N GLY A 32 0.04 8.04 8.34
CA GLY A 32 -0.15 7.24 7.14
C GLY A 32 1.18 7.03 6.42
N ILE A 33 1.36 5.88 5.79
CA ILE A 33 2.52 5.60 4.93
C ILE A 33 2.01 5.56 3.50
N THR A 34 2.60 6.38 2.62
CA THR A 34 2.40 6.24 1.17
C THR A 34 3.22 5.05 0.69
N VAL A 35 2.56 3.99 0.26
CA VAL A 35 3.23 2.75 -0.18
C VAL A 35 3.31 2.64 -1.71
N ALA A 36 2.42 3.33 -2.43
CA ALA A 36 2.41 3.43 -3.87
C ALA A 36 2.16 4.89 -4.29
N GLU A 37 2.43 5.25 -5.55
CA GLU A 37 2.24 6.62 -6.10
C GLU A 37 3.33 7.66 -5.74
N GLY A 38 4.57 7.23 -5.49
CA GLY A 38 5.69 8.15 -5.22
C GLY A 38 6.16 8.99 -6.42
N ASN A 39 5.69 8.69 -7.64
CA ASN A 39 6.14 9.31 -8.90
C ASN A 39 4.98 9.92 -9.73
N GLY A 40 3.85 10.21 -9.08
CA GLY A 40 2.66 10.79 -9.70
C GLY A 40 1.84 9.81 -10.54
N LYS A 41 0.80 10.37 -11.20
CA LYS A 41 -0.12 9.63 -12.05
C LYS A 41 0.56 9.18 -13.36
N GLY A 42 0.39 7.92 -13.75
CA GLY A 42 0.87 7.41 -15.04
C GLY A 42 0.78 5.90 -15.20
N HIS A 43 1.42 5.37 -16.26
CA HIS A 43 1.32 3.96 -16.67
C HIS A 43 2.55 3.12 -16.30
N GLU A 44 3.65 3.75 -15.85
CA GLU A 44 4.86 3.04 -15.46
C GLU A 44 4.64 2.20 -14.19
N LEU A 45 5.53 1.24 -13.93
CA LEU A 45 5.40 0.33 -12.76
C LEU A 45 5.62 1.04 -11.43
N ASN A 46 6.19 2.25 -11.43
CA ASN A 46 6.34 3.10 -10.26
C ASN A 46 5.24 4.18 -10.15
N GLN A 47 4.18 4.06 -10.94
CA GLN A 47 3.05 4.99 -11.03
C GLN A 47 1.71 4.24 -10.98
N LEU A 48 0.65 4.95 -10.61
CA LEU A 48 -0.74 4.47 -10.62
C LEU A 48 -1.63 5.48 -11.34
N SER A 49 -2.84 5.09 -11.75
CA SER A 49 -3.79 5.96 -12.42
C SER A 49 -5.22 5.71 -11.93
N GLN A 50 -5.70 6.61 -11.06
CA GLN A 50 -6.98 6.53 -10.37
C GLN A 50 -7.22 5.20 -9.64
N PRO A 51 -6.29 4.73 -8.77
CA PRO A 51 -6.48 3.47 -8.07
C PRO A 51 -7.78 3.49 -7.24
N ARG A 52 -8.47 2.34 -7.18
CA ARG A 52 -9.75 2.22 -6.46
C ARG A 52 -9.64 1.28 -5.28
N GLY A 53 -9.92 -0.01 -5.48
CA GLY A 53 -9.86 -1.03 -4.45
C GLY A 53 -8.43 -1.47 -4.13
N MET A 54 -8.25 -1.99 -2.92
CA MET A 54 -7.00 -2.58 -2.47
C MET A 54 -7.21 -3.74 -1.49
N PHE A 55 -6.29 -4.69 -1.51
CA PHE A 55 -6.20 -5.80 -0.58
C PHE A 55 -4.78 -5.89 -0.01
N ILE A 56 -4.65 -6.28 1.26
CA ILE A 56 -3.35 -6.47 1.92
C ILE A 56 -3.26 -7.91 2.41
N ASP A 57 -2.22 -8.62 2.01
CA ASP A 57 -1.97 -9.99 2.48
C ASP A 57 -1.26 -10.04 3.85
N ASN A 58 -1.08 -11.25 4.37
CA ASN A 58 -0.39 -11.47 5.64
C ASN A 58 1.10 -11.07 5.61
N ASP A 59 1.71 -11.05 4.42
CA ASP A 59 3.11 -10.66 4.19
C ASP A 59 3.26 -9.14 3.98
N LYS A 60 2.19 -8.37 4.22
CA LYS A 60 2.14 -6.90 4.03
C LYS A 60 2.36 -6.49 2.57
N SER A 61 2.10 -7.38 1.61
CA SER A 61 1.99 -6.99 0.21
C SER A 61 0.63 -6.33 -0.02
N ILE A 62 0.64 -5.23 -0.76
CA ILE A 62 -0.53 -4.45 -1.10
C ILE A 62 -0.86 -4.71 -2.56
N TYR A 63 -2.08 -5.11 -2.83
CA TYR A 63 -2.61 -5.36 -4.16
C TYR A 63 -3.60 -4.26 -4.48
N ILE A 64 -3.45 -3.61 -5.63
CA ILE A 64 -4.16 -2.39 -5.98
C ILE A 64 -4.86 -2.58 -7.32
N ALA A 65 -6.15 -2.23 -7.38
CA ALA A 65 -6.88 -2.07 -8.62
C ALA A 65 -6.51 -0.73 -9.27
N ASP A 66 -5.62 -0.77 -10.25
CA ASP A 66 -5.12 0.39 -10.97
C ASP A 66 -6.05 0.70 -12.16
N TYR A 67 -7.15 1.39 -11.83
CA TYR A 67 -8.37 1.49 -12.62
C TYR A 67 -8.15 1.95 -14.07
N GLU A 68 -7.54 3.11 -14.29
CA GLU A 68 -7.33 3.63 -15.65
C GLU A 68 -6.21 2.89 -16.40
N ASN A 69 -5.39 2.14 -15.68
CA ASN A 69 -4.32 1.34 -16.28
C ASN A 69 -4.74 -0.09 -16.59
N HIS A 70 -6.00 -0.46 -16.30
CA HIS A 70 -6.55 -1.77 -16.68
C HIS A 70 -5.71 -2.94 -16.15
N ARG A 71 -5.22 -2.82 -14.91
CA ARG A 71 -4.31 -3.79 -14.31
C ARG A 71 -4.51 -3.90 -12.80
N ILE A 72 -4.08 -5.04 -12.24
CA ILE A 72 -3.84 -5.20 -10.81
C ILE A 72 -2.33 -5.19 -10.57
N VAL A 73 -1.90 -4.36 -9.62
CA VAL A 73 -0.49 -4.22 -9.27
C VAL A 73 -0.27 -4.67 -7.83
N LYS A 74 0.74 -5.51 -7.60
CA LYS A 74 1.26 -5.88 -6.29
C LYS A 74 2.41 -4.94 -5.90
N TRP A 75 2.40 -4.46 -4.68
CA TRP A 75 3.43 -3.61 -4.09
C TRP A 75 3.88 -4.19 -2.75
N LYS A 76 5.18 -4.45 -2.61
CA LYS A 76 5.75 -4.81 -1.31
C LYS A 76 5.98 -3.55 -0.49
N LEU A 77 5.79 -3.64 0.83
CA LEU A 77 6.14 -2.54 1.72
C LEU A 77 7.59 -2.10 1.48
N ASN A 78 7.81 -0.78 1.34
CA ASN A 78 9.10 -0.15 1.02
C ASN A 78 9.66 -0.42 -0.40
N SER A 79 8.88 -1.01 -1.31
CA SER A 79 9.25 -1.05 -2.74
C SER A 79 8.98 0.30 -3.39
N ASN A 80 9.75 0.64 -4.42
CA ASN A 80 9.50 1.81 -5.28
C ASN A 80 8.84 1.45 -6.62
N ILE A 81 8.70 0.15 -6.89
CA ILE A 81 8.10 -0.40 -8.11
C ILE A 81 7.06 -1.46 -7.76
N GLY A 82 5.96 -1.47 -8.52
CA GLY A 82 4.96 -2.51 -8.48
C GLY A 82 5.24 -3.64 -9.47
N GLU A 83 4.54 -4.74 -9.28
CA GLU A 83 4.53 -5.92 -10.15
C GLU A 83 3.12 -6.13 -10.69
N ILE A 84 2.95 -6.28 -12.01
CA ILE A 84 1.64 -6.58 -12.59
C ILE A 84 1.33 -8.05 -12.31
N ILE A 85 0.20 -8.32 -11.65
CA ILE A 85 -0.25 -9.69 -11.37
C ILE A 85 -1.46 -10.12 -12.21
N ALA A 86 -2.20 -9.16 -12.78
CA ALA A 86 -3.31 -9.41 -13.69
C ALA A 86 -3.55 -8.17 -14.58
N GLY A 87 -4.08 -8.39 -15.79
CA GLY A 87 -4.33 -7.32 -16.76
C GLY A 87 -3.05 -6.73 -17.35
N GLY A 88 -3.05 -5.43 -17.66
CA GLY A 88 -1.91 -4.72 -18.24
C GLY A 88 -1.74 -4.88 -19.76
N ASN A 89 -2.60 -5.68 -20.41
CA ASN A 89 -2.61 -5.88 -21.87
C ASN A 89 -3.72 -5.07 -22.56
N GLY A 90 -4.03 -3.91 -22.00
CA GLY A 90 -5.11 -3.02 -22.44
C GLY A 90 -6.49 -3.41 -21.91
N LYS A 91 -7.45 -2.54 -22.19
CA LYS A 91 -8.87 -2.71 -21.85
C LYS A 91 -9.49 -3.84 -22.66
N GLY A 92 -10.20 -4.76 -22.01
CA GLY A 92 -11.02 -5.75 -22.72
C GLY A 92 -11.46 -6.92 -21.84
N LYS A 93 -12.00 -7.96 -22.50
CA LYS A 93 -12.56 -9.17 -21.87
C LYS A 93 -11.76 -10.44 -22.16
N GLN A 94 -10.61 -10.31 -22.81
CA GLN A 94 -9.72 -11.45 -23.04
C GLN A 94 -9.08 -11.91 -21.72
N ASN A 95 -8.64 -13.16 -21.66
CA ASN A 95 -8.11 -13.76 -20.42
C ASN A 95 -6.95 -13.00 -19.76
N ASN A 96 -6.23 -12.17 -20.52
CA ASN A 96 -5.10 -11.36 -20.06
C ASN A 96 -5.40 -9.85 -20.01
N GLN A 97 -6.66 -9.46 -20.19
CA GLN A 97 -7.13 -8.08 -20.17
C GLN A 97 -8.04 -7.85 -18.96
N LEU A 98 -8.11 -6.60 -18.50
CA LEU A 98 -9.08 -6.14 -17.52
C LEU A 98 -9.76 -4.88 -18.04
N ASN A 99 -11.00 -4.66 -17.66
CA ASN A 99 -11.72 -3.45 -17.99
C ASN A 99 -11.97 -2.62 -16.74
N GLN A 100 -11.09 -1.67 -16.42
CA GLN A 100 -11.31 -0.73 -15.32
C GLN A 100 -11.62 -1.45 -14.00
N PRO A 101 -10.69 -2.29 -13.50
CA PRO A 101 -10.92 -3.05 -12.29
C PRO A 101 -11.24 -2.10 -11.13
N VAL A 102 -12.29 -2.41 -10.39
CA VAL A 102 -12.81 -1.55 -9.32
C VAL A 102 -12.29 -2.05 -7.97
N ASP A 103 -12.40 -3.34 -7.71
CA ASP A 103 -12.03 -3.95 -6.45
C ASP A 103 -11.52 -5.38 -6.63
N LEU A 104 -10.78 -5.86 -5.62
CA LEU A 104 -10.19 -7.19 -5.59
C LEU A 104 -10.19 -7.76 -4.18
N ILE A 105 -10.43 -9.07 -4.10
CA ILE A 105 -10.25 -9.86 -2.88
C ILE A 105 -9.42 -11.11 -3.20
N PHE A 106 -8.81 -11.68 -2.16
CA PHE A 106 -8.10 -12.95 -2.27
C PHE A 106 -8.91 -14.06 -1.61
N ASP A 107 -9.27 -15.06 -2.39
CA ASP A 107 -9.86 -16.29 -1.90
C ASP A 107 -8.75 -17.28 -1.53
N LYS A 108 -8.67 -17.58 -0.22
CA LYS A 108 -7.67 -18.49 0.34
C LYS A 108 -7.95 -19.96 0.03
N GLU A 109 -9.21 -20.33 -0.19
CA GLU A 109 -9.59 -21.72 -0.46
C GLU A 109 -9.17 -22.12 -1.87
N THR A 110 -9.40 -21.23 -2.84
CA THR A 110 -9.05 -21.45 -4.26
C THR A 110 -7.68 -20.87 -4.64
N ASN A 111 -6.99 -20.24 -3.70
CA ASN A 111 -5.70 -19.57 -3.92
C ASN A 111 -5.73 -18.61 -5.13
N SER A 112 -6.80 -17.83 -5.25
CA SER A 112 -7.10 -17.01 -6.42
C SER A 112 -7.55 -15.60 -6.06
N PHE A 113 -7.25 -14.63 -6.93
CA PHE A 113 -7.83 -13.29 -6.83
C PHE A 113 -9.21 -13.28 -7.51
N ILE A 114 -10.19 -12.73 -6.82
CA ILE A 114 -11.49 -12.39 -7.38
C ILE A 114 -11.47 -10.89 -7.64
N ILE A 115 -11.58 -10.52 -8.92
CA ILE A 115 -11.48 -9.13 -9.38
C ILE A 115 -12.83 -8.74 -9.95
N SER A 116 -13.35 -7.60 -9.50
CA SER A 116 -14.49 -6.95 -10.13
C SER A 116 -13.98 -5.93 -11.14
N ASP A 117 -14.46 -6.02 -12.37
CA ASP A 117 -14.18 -5.05 -13.43
C ASP A 117 -15.47 -4.72 -14.20
N ASN A 118 -15.38 -3.85 -15.20
CA ASN A 118 -16.49 -3.40 -16.02
C ASN A 118 -16.71 -4.29 -17.28
N GLY A 119 -16.16 -5.52 -17.29
CA GLY A 119 -16.12 -6.45 -18.42
C GLY A 119 -17.27 -7.45 -18.44
#